data_AF-A0A3D5WHT0-F1
#
_entry.id   AF-A0A3D5WHT0-F1
#
_cell.length_a   1.000
_cell.length_b   1.000
_cell.length_c   1.000
_cell.angle_alpha   90.00
_cell.angle_beta   90.00
_cell.angle_gamma   90.00
#
_symmetry.space_group_name_H-M   'P 1'
#
loop_
_entity.id
_entity.type
_entity.pdbx_description
1 polymer ?
#
loop_
_entity_poly.entity_id
_entity_poly.type
_entity_poly.pdbx_seq_one_letter_code
_entity_poly.pdbx_strand_id
1 'polypeptide(L)'
;MKVTKRDGRVVDYDRNKIIVAIQKANAEVDRYEQVSEEKIDAIVAGIENKHVDNLQVEDIQDMIEQKLMSEHKYALAKKYIIYRYTREMVRRANTTDDSIMSLIQNSNKDVMEENSNKNAYIASTQRDLIAGEVSKDLTKRVLLPEKIVKAHEDGVLHFHDMDYYLQSIFNCCLINIGDMFEHGTVMNGKLIESPKSFQVACTVMTQIISAVASSQYGGQSVDVRHLGKYLRMTREKYERHYEEKYGDKVPAEVRKAFADDRIADELRSGVQTIQYQINTLMTTNGQSPFVTLFLNLDKDDPYIEENAMIIEEILNQRIEGIKNEKGVYVTPAFPKLIYVLDEHNCLRGGKYDYLTRLAVKCSAKRMYPDYISAKKMRENYEGNVFSCMGCRSFLTPWKDENGNY
;
A
#
# COMPACT_ATOMS: atom_id res chain seq x y z
N MET A 1 45.52 -18.80 -25.84
CA MET A 1 45.06 -18.21 -24.57
C MET A 1 43.59 -18.51 -24.39
N LYS A 2 43.19 -18.96 -23.20
CA LYS A 2 41.79 -19.15 -22.82
C LYS A 2 41.33 -18.08 -21.84
N VAL A 3 40.03 -17.84 -21.76
CA VAL A 3 39.41 -16.90 -20.83
C VAL A 3 38.37 -17.63 -19.99
N THR A 4 38.52 -17.55 -18.68
CA THR A 4 37.52 -18.03 -17.72
C THR A 4 36.49 -16.93 -17.47
N LYS A 5 35.23 -17.22 -17.77
CA LYS A 5 34.10 -16.32 -17.52
C LYS A 5 33.64 -16.43 -16.06
N ARG A 6 32.87 -15.43 -15.60
CA ARG A 6 32.28 -15.38 -14.25
C ARG A 6 31.39 -16.58 -13.91
N ASP A 7 30.81 -17.24 -14.91
CA ASP A 7 30.01 -18.46 -14.76
C ASP A 7 30.84 -19.76 -14.76
N GLY A 8 32.17 -19.64 -14.69
CA GLY A 8 33.11 -20.76 -14.69
C GLY A 8 33.39 -21.35 -16.07
N ARG A 9 32.71 -20.92 -17.15
CA ARG A 9 32.98 -21.43 -18.50
C ARG A 9 34.30 -20.92 -19.04
N VAL A 10 35.10 -21.84 -19.58
CA VAL A 10 36.35 -21.53 -20.27
C VAL A 10 36.08 -21.42 -21.77
N VAL A 11 36.43 -20.27 -22.36
CA VAL A 11 36.28 -20.01 -23.80
C VAL A 11 37.60 -19.59 -24.43
N ASP A 12 37.71 -19.69 -25.75
CA ASP A 12 38.87 -19.16 -26.46
C ASP A 12 38.89 -17.63 -26.40
N TYR A 13 40.10 -17.09 -26.22
CA TYR A 13 40.33 -15.64 -26.26
C TYR A 13 40.01 -15.09 -27.65
N ASP A 14 39.26 -13.99 -27.69
CA ASP A 14 38.78 -13.35 -28.91
C ASP A 14 39.01 -11.84 -28.80
N ARG A 15 40.07 -11.36 -29.48
CA ARG A 15 40.48 -9.95 -29.44
C ARG A 15 39.37 -9.01 -29.88
N ASN A 16 38.54 -9.42 -30.86
CA ASN A 16 37.53 -8.55 -31.44
C ASN A 16 36.45 -8.19 -30.42
N LYS A 17 36.16 -9.08 -29.47
CA LYS A 17 35.20 -8.79 -28.39
C LYS A 17 35.68 -7.69 -27.45
N ILE A 18 37.00 -7.61 -27.22
CA ILE A 18 37.59 -6.57 -26.37
C ILE A 18 37.59 -5.24 -27.11
N ILE A 19 38.03 -5.23 -28.37
CA ILE A 19 38.03 -4.04 -29.24
C ILE A 19 36.63 -3.43 -29.32
N VAL A 20 35.62 -4.25 -29.64
CA VAL A 20 34.23 -3.77 -29.77
C VAL A 20 33.70 -3.21 -28.45
N ALA A 21 34.08 -3.78 -27.30
CA ALA A 21 33.66 -3.27 -26.00
C ALA A 21 34.27 -1.89 -25.70
N ILE A 22 35.56 -1.71 -26.01
CA ILE A 22 36.25 -0.41 -25.85
C ILE A 22 35.67 0.61 -26.84
N GLN A 23 35.46 0.24 -28.11
CA GLN A 23 34.89 1.12 -29.14
C GLN A 23 33.48 1.61 -28.77
N LYS A 24 32.64 0.75 -28.20
CA LYS A 24 31.29 1.16 -27.75
C LYS A 24 31.35 2.18 -26.62
N ALA A 25 32.25 2.01 -25.66
CA ALA A 25 32.48 3.02 -24.63
C ALA A 25 33.11 4.31 -25.21
N ASN A 26 34.00 4.17 -26.20
CA ASN A 26 34.68 5.26 -26.88
C ASN A 26 33.71 6.16 -27.66
N ALA A 27 32.68 5.57 -28.28
CA ALA A 27 31.64 6.31 -28.99
C ALA A 27 30.74 7.14 -28.07
N GLU A 28 30.70 6.87 -26.77
CA GLU A 28 29.85 7.57 -25.78
C GLU A 28 30.54 8.73 -25.06
N VAL A 29 31.81 9.01 -25.37
CA VAL A 29 32.56 10.13 -24.79
C VAL A 29 32.89 11.19 -25.84
N ASP A 30 33.12 12.42 -25.39
CA ASP A 30 33.52 13.54 -26.24
C ASP A 30 34.82 13.24 -27.00
N ARG A 31 34.98 13.84 -28.19
CA ARG A 31 36.13 13.60 -29.09
C ARG A 31 37.51 13.74 -28.42
N TYR A 32 37.66 14.62 -27.42
CA TYR A 32 38.94 14.82 -26.71
C TYR A 32 39.22 13.72 -25.67
N GLU A 33 38.20 13.01 -25.20
CA GLU A 33 38.29 11.85 -24.29
C GLU A 33 38.39 10.51 -25.03
N GLN A 34 38.26 10.53 -26.35
CA GLN A 34 38.40 9.32 -27.17
C GLN A 34 39.86 8.88 -27.27
N VAL A 35 40.04 7.58 -27.50
CA VAL A 35 41.31 6.97 -27.92
C VAL A 35 41.25 6.58 -29.40
N SER A 36 42.39 6.67 -30.09
CA SER A 36 42.51 6.22 -31.48
C SER A 36 42.42 4.69 -31.57
N GLU A 37 42.09 4.16 -32.74
CA GLU A 37 42.06 2.70 -32.97
C GLU A 37 43.42 2.05 -32.69
N GLU A 38 44.51 2.73 -33.06
CA GLU A 38 45.88 2.30 -32.75
C GLU A 38 46.12 2.12 -31.24
N LYS A 39 45.54 3.00 -30.41
CA LYS A 39 45.63 2.89 -28.95
C LYS A 39 44.77 1.75 -28.41
N ILE A 40 43.60 1.50 -28.99
CA ILE A 40 42.77 0.34 -28.64
C ILE A 40 43.52 -0.95 -28.94
N ASP A 41 44.14 -1.06 -30.10
CA ASP A 41 44.98 -2.20 -30.47
C ASP A 41 46.20 -2.33 -29.54
N ALA A 42 46.81 -1.23 -29.12
CA ALA A 42 47.91 -1.26 -28.15
C ALA A 42 47.48 -1.79 -26.76
N ILE A 43 46.27 -1.46 -26.30
CA ILE A 43 45.70 -2.00 -25.05
C ILE A 43 45.53 -3.52 -25.18
N VAL A 44 44.98 -3.98 -26.31
CA VAL A 44 44.77 -5.40 -26.60
C VAL A 44 46.08 -6.17 -26.68
N ALA A 45 47.08 -5.61 -27.38
CA ALA A 45 48.42 -6.19 -27.45
C ALA A 45 49.08 -6.29 -26.05
N GLY A 46 48.82 -5.32 -25.17
CA GLY A 46 49.27 -5.36 -23.77
C GLY A 46 48.68 -6.52 -22.97
N ILE A 47 47.45 -6.94 -23.29
CA ILE A 47 46.80 -8.12 -22.68
C ILE A 47 47.41 -9.41 -23.23
N GLU A 48 47.64 -9.47 -24.55
CA GLU A 48 48.22 -10.63 -25.22
C GLU A 48 49.67 -10.91 -24.78
N ASN A 49 50.45 -9.86 -24.51
CA ASN A 49 51.85 -9.95 -24.09
C ASN A 49 52.07 -10.47 -22.66
N LYS A 50 51.02 -10.73 -21.88
CA LYS A 50 51.18 -11.34 -20.54
C LYS A 50 51.60 -12.82 -20.58
N HIS A 51 51.60 -13.48 -21.74
CA HIS A 51 52.04 -14.87 -21.93
C HIS A 51 51.45 -15.88 -20.93
N VAL A 52 50.16 -15.73 -20.60
CA VAL A 52 49.43 -16.64 -19.71
C VAL A 52 48.48 -17.53 -20.51
N ASP A 53 48.39 -18.80 -20.11
CA ASP A 53 47.54 -19.80 -20.79
C ASP A 53 46.04 -19.56 -20.54
N ASN A 54 45.68 -19.00 -19.38
CA ASN A 54 44.32 -18.70 -18.96
C ASN A 54 44.24 -17.38 -18.18
N LEU A 55 43.28 -16.54 -18.52
CA LEU A 55 42.98 -15.28 -17.81
C LEU A 55 41.54 -15.27 -17.29
N GLN A 56 41.30 -14.66 -16.13
CA GLN A 56 39.92 -14.34 -15.74
C GLN A 56 39.42 -13.17 -16.57
N VAL A 57 38.12 -13.16 -16.86
CA VAL A 57 37.49 -12.03 -17.54
C VAL A 57 37.62 -10.72 -16.75
N GLU A 58 37.77 -10.80 -15.42
CA GLU A 58 38.01 -9.64 -14.54
C GLU A 58 39.42 -9.09 -14.72
N ASP A 59 40.44 -9.96 -14.79
CA ASP A 59 41.82 -9.53 -15.02
C ASP A 59 41.95 -8.73 -16.32
N ILE A 60 41.24 -9.15 -17.37
CA ILE A 60 41.21 -8.45 -18.65
C ILE A 60 40.54 -7.08 -18.51
N GLN A 61 39.46 -6.97 -17.72
CA GLN A 61 38.76 -5.71 -17.48
C GLN A 61 39.63 -4.74 -16.69
N ASP A 62 40.22 -5.20 -15.58
CA ASP A 62 41.11 -4.39 -14.74
C ASP A 62 42.28 -3.83 -15.55
N MET A 63 42.85 -4.64 -16.45
CA MET A 63 43.94 -4.20 -17.33
C MET A 63 43.51 -3.09 -18.29
N ILE A 64 42.31 -3.19 -18.86
CA ILE A 64 41.78 -2.17 -19.77
C ILE A 64 41.54 -0.88 -18.99
N GLU A 65 40.94 -0.96 -17.80
CA GLU A 65 40.67 0.18 -16.94
C GLU A 65 41.95 0.89 -16.52
N GLN A 66 42.93 0.13 -16.02
CA GLN A 66 44.25 0.66 -15.63
C GLN A 66 44.95 1.34 -16.82
N LYS A 67 44.89 0.73 -18.01
CA LYS A 67 45.54 1.29 -19.19
C LYS A 67 44.85 2.57 -19.66
N LEU A 68 43.51 2.63 -19.67
CA LEU A 68 42.76 3.84 -19.98
C LEU A 68 43.02 4.96 -18.96
N MET A 69 43.12 4.63 -17.67
CA MET A 69 43.48 5.59 -16.62
C MET A 69 44.91 6.11 -16.77
N SER A 70 45.87 5.25 -17.15
CA SER A 70 47.27 5.63 -17.36
C SER A 70 47.47 6.59 -18.56
N GLU A 71 46.54 6.57 -19.51
CA GLU A 71 46.51 7.48 -20.67
C GLU A 71 45.74 8.78 -20.36
N HIS A 72 45.38 9.00 -19.08
CA HIS A 72 44.57 10.11 -18.60
C HIS A 72 43.16 10.20 -19.24
N LYS A 73 42.61 9.08 -19.71
CA LYS A 73 41.27 8.97 -20.32
C LYS A 73 40.22 8.53 -19.31
N TYR A 74 40.05 9.33 -18.27
CA TYR A 74 39.21 8.99 -17.11
C TYR A 74 37.72 8.88 -17.46
N ALA A 75 37.21 9.74 -18.34
CA ALA A 75 35.80 9.70 -18.75
C ALA A 75 35.49 8.42 -19.53
N LEU A 76 36.40 8.01 -20.41
CA LEU A 76 36.31 6.76 -21.16
C LEU A 76 36.39 5.53 -20.26
N ALA A 77 37.33 5.50 -19.31
CA ALA A 77 37.43 4.41 -18.34
C ALA A 77 36.11 4.24 -17.56
N LYS A 78 35.52 5.35 -17.08
CA LYS A 78 34.23 5.35 -16.39
C LYS A 78 33.10 4.81 -17.29
N LYS A 79 33.03 5.25 -18.55
CA LYS A 79 32.03 4.76 -19.51
C LYS A 79 32.19 3.28 -19.83
N TYR A 80 33.42 2.79 -19.93
CA TYR A 80 33.71 1.38 -20.12
C TYR A 80 33.23 0.53 -18.93
N ILE A 81 33.52 0.95 -17.70
CA ILE A 81 33.03 0.32 -16.47
C ILE A 81 31.49 0.23 -16.46
N ILE A 82 30.82 1.35 -16.75
CA ILE A 82 29.35 1.43 -16.78
C ILE A 82 28.76 0.55 -17.90
N TYR A 83 29.35 0.55 -19.09
CA TYR A 83 28.91 -0.28 -20.21
C TYR A 83 28.99 -1.78 -19.87
N ARG A 84 30.07 -2.19 -19.20
CA ARG A 84 30.30 -3.57 -18.76
C ARG A 84 29.31 -3.99 -17.69
N TYR A 85 29.11 -3.14 -16.67
CA TYR A 85 28.12 -3.34 -15.63
C TYR A 85 26.72 -3.50 -16.24
N THR A 86 26.31 -2.58 -17.11
CA THR A 86 25.02 -2.64 -17.82
C THR A 86 24.85 -3.94 -18.63
N ARG A 87 25.90 -4.38 -19.34
CA ARG A 87 25.86 -5.64 -20.12
C ARG A 87 25.82 -6.89 -19.27
N GLU A 88 26.46 -6.88 -18.11
CA GLU A 88 26.30 -7.95 -17.12
C GLU A 88 24.85 -8.00 -16.62
N MET A 89 24.28 -6.86 -16.24
CA MET A 89 22.90 -6.79 -15.76
C MET A 89 21.89 -7.33 -16.78
N VAL A 90 22.08 -7.02 -18.06
CA VAL A 90 21.25 -7.56 -19.16
C VAL A 90 21.40 -9.08 -19.30
N ARG A 91 22.59 -9.64 -19.07
CA ARG A 91 22.81 -11.09 -19.18
C ARG A 91 22.27 -11.87 -17.98
N ARG A 92 22.15 -11.22 -16.81
CA ARG A 92 21.46 -11.78 -15.64
C ARG A 92 19.92 -11.71 -15.77
N ALA A 93 19.38 -10.99 -16.76
CA ALA A 93 17.94 -10.67 -16.87
C ALA A 93 17.07 -11.73 -17.59
N ASN A 94 17.60 -12.88 -18.01
CA ASN A 94 16.81 -13.89 -18.74
C ASN A 94 15.84 -14.71 -17.85
N THR A 95 15.80 -14.52 -16.53
CA THR A 95 14.90 -15.26 -15.62
C THR A 95 13.51 -14.63 -15.49
N THR A 96 13.37 -13.34 -15.79
CA THR A 96 12.13 -12.59 -15.65
C THR A 96 11.11 -13.02 -16.70
N ASP A 97 11.56 -13.29 -17.93
CA ASP A 97 10.68 -13.70 -19.03
C ASP A 97 9.99 -15.04 -18.74
N ASP A 98 10.70 -16.02 -18.19
CA ASP A 98 10.11 -17.31 -17.80
C ASP A 98 9.10 -17.16 -16.66
N SER A 99 9.39 -16.30 -15.67
CA SER A 99 8.47 -16.00 -14.56
C SER A 99 7.17 -15.32 -15.06
N ILE A 100 7.28 -14.31 -15.92
CA ILE A 100 6.14 -13.61 -16.51
C ILE A 100 5.33 -14.57 -17.41
N MET A 101 6.00 -15.38 -18.23
CA MET A 101 5.34 -16.36 -19.09
C MET A 101 4.62 -17.45 -18.28
N SER A 102 5.20 -17.88 -17.14
CA SER A 102 4.55 -18.83 -16.23
C SER A 102 3.30 -18.25 -15.55
N LEU A 103 3.30 -16.95 -15.24
CA LEU A 103 2.11 -16.24 -14.74
C LEU A 103 1.01 -16.15 -15.79
N ILE A 104 1.37 -15.80 -17.03
CA ILE A 104 0.41 -15.73 -18.15
C ILE A 104 -0.22 -17.10 -18.43
N GLN A 105 0.53 -18.18 -18.23
CA GLN A 105 0.06 -19.56 -18.40
C GLN A 105 -0.67 -20.13 -17.16
N ASN A 106 -0.83 -19.37 -16.08
CA ASN A 106 -1.36 -19.82 -14.79
C ASN A 106 -0.66 -21.09 -14.25
N SER A 107 0.63 -21.27 -14.52
CA SER A 107 1.38 -22.49 -14.18
C SER A 107 2.23 -22.35 -12.92
N ASN A 108 2.41 -21.12 -12.40
CA ASN A 108 3.22 -20.84 -11.22
C ASN A 108 2.38 -20.81 -9.94
N LYS A 109 2.32 -21.95 -9.23
CA LYS A 109 1.52 -22.09 -7.99
C LYS A 109 2.03 -21.22 -6.85
N ASP A 110 3.34 -21.06 -6.70
CA ASP A 110 3.92 -20.36 -5.54
C ASP A 110 3.50 -18.88 -5.52
N VAL A 111 3.48 -18.22 -6.68
CA VAL A 111 3.01 -16.83 -6.80
C VAL A 111 1.50 -16.72 -6.63
N MET A 112 0.73 -17.73 -7.07
CA MET A 112 -0.72 -17.77 -6.88
C MET A 112 -1.12 -18.02 -5.41
N GLU A 113 -0.29 -18.72 -4.64
CA GLU A 113 -0.56 -19.10 -3.24
C GLU A 113 0.07 -18.14 -2.20
N GLU A 114 0.94 -17.20 -2.61
CA GLU A 114 1.59 -16.20 -1.72
C GLU A 114 0.58 -15.33 -0.96
N ASN A 115 -0.58 -15.03 -1.56
CA ASN A 115 -1.64 -14.24 -0.95
C ASN A 115 -2.99 -14.94 -1.09
N SER A 116 -3.44 -15.60 -0.02
CA SER A 116 -4.70 -16.37 0.01
C SER A 116 -5.95 -15.55 -0.33
N ASN A 117 -5.85 -14.22 -0.31
CA ASN A 117 -6.94 -13.31 -0.65
C ASN A 117 -6.89 -12.83 -2.11
N LYS A 118 -5.88 -13.20 -2.93
CA LYS A 118 -5.78 -12.83 -4.35
C LYS A 118 -6.33 -13.98 -5.21
N ASN A 119 -7.42 -13.74 -5.93
CA ASN A 119 -7.89 -14.69 -6.94
C ASN A 119 -7.11 -14.48 -8.25
N ALA A 120 -6.10 -15.32 -8.48
CA ALA A 120 -5.18 -15.21 -9.62
C ALA A 120 -5.84 -15.36 -11.00
N TYR A 121 -7.11 -15.74 -11.09
CA TYR A 121 -7.86 -15.77 -12.36
C TYR A 121 -8.50 -14.42 -12.72
N ILE A 122 -8.56 -13.46 -11.80
CA ILE A 122 -9.13 -12.13 -12.06
C ILE A 122 -8.11 -11.30 -12.84
N ALA A 123 -8.58 -10.61 -13.89
CA ALA A 123 -7.72 -9.83 -14.78
C ALA A 123 -6.92 -8.72 -14.06
N SER A 124 -7.49 -8.06 -13.05
CA SER A 124 -6.77 -7.07 -12.23
C SER A 124 -5.66 -7.72 -11.41
N THR A 125 -5.91 -8.88 -10.81
CA THR A 125 -4.90 -9.66 -10.09
C THR A 125 -3.78 -10.13 -11.00
N GLN A 126 -4.08 -10.62 -12.21
CA GLN A 126 -3.03 -11.01 -13.16
C GLN A 126 -2.13 -9.82 -13.56
N ARG A 127 -2.72 -8.65 -13.81
CA ARG A 127 -1.95 -7.43 -14.11
C ARG A 127 -1.04 -7.02 -12.96
N ASP A 128 -1.55 -7.12 -11.74
CA ASP A 128 -0.79 -6.83 -10.52
C ASP A 128 0.36 -7.81 -10.30
N LEU A 129 0.14 -9.12 -10.49
CA LEU A 129 1.19 -10.12 -10.38
C LEU A 129 2.30 -9.91 -11.42
N ILE A 130 1.95 -9.59 -12.67
CA ILE A 130 2.94 -9.28 -13.72
C ILE A 130 3.77 -8.05 -13.33
N ALA A 131 3.11 -6.98 -12.87
CA ALA A 131 3.81 -5.78 -12.41
C ALA A 131 4.69 -6.07 -11.18
N GLY A 132 4.21 -6.91 -10.27
CA GLY A 132 4.92 -7.34 -9.07
C GLY A 132 6.19 -8.12 -9.37
N GLU A 133 6.17 -9.06 -10.31
CA GLU A 133 7.38 -9.81 -10.70
C GLU A 133 8.41 -8.91 -11.38
N VAL A 134 7.97 -8.00 -12.25
CA VAL A 134 8.87 -6.99 -12.85
C VAL A 134 9.50 -6.12 -11.77
N SER A 135 8.73 -5.72 -10.76
CA SER A 135 9.18 -4.91 -9.63
C SER A 135 10.16 -5.67 -8.73
N LYS A 136 9.86 -6.93 -8.36
CA LYS A 136 10.77 -7.81 -7.58
C LYS A 136 12.11 -7.95 -8.30
N ASP A 137 12.09 -8.26 -9.58
CA ASP A 137 13.30 -8.46 -10.38
C ASP A 137 14.16 -7.18 -10.48
N LEU A 138 13.55 -6.04 -10.83
CA LEU A 138 14.27 -4.76 -10.86
C LEU A 138 14.78 -4.34 -9.49
N THR A 139 14.02 -4.62 -8.43
CA THR A 139 14.41 -4.31 -7.05
C THR A 139 15.67 -5.08 -6.65
N LYS A 140 15.71 -6.39 -6.91
CA LYS A 140 16.88 -7.23 -6.62
C LYS A 140 18.10 -6.86 -7.46
N ARG A 141 17.90 -6.49 -8.73
CA ARG A 141 19.02 -6.23 -9.64
C ARG A 141 19.58 -4.83 -9.52
N VAL A 142 18.71 -3.81 -9.40
CA VAL A 142 19.07 -2.41 -9.62
C VAL A 142 18.90 -1.56 -8.35
N LEU A 143 17.83 -1.79 -7.57
CA LEU A 143 17.45 -0.84 -6.52
C LEU A 143 18.07 -1.16 -5.15
N LEU A 144 18.17 -2.43 -4.78
CA LEU A 144 18.70 -2.84 -3.49
C LEU A 144 20.19 -3.22 -3.58
N PRO A 145 21.00 -2.89 -2.55
CA PRO A 145 22.36 -3.40 -2.44
C PRO A 145 22.38 -4.93 -2.38
N GLU A 146 23.33 -5.56 -3.07
CA GLU A 146 23.46 -7.02 -3.16
C GLU A 146 23.47 -7.72 -1.79
N LYS A 147 24.11 -7.12 -0.78
CA LYS A 147 24.12 -7.66 0.60
C LYS A 147 22.73 -7.78 1.23
N ILE A 148 21.81 -6.85 0.90
CA ILE A 148 20.43 -6.85 1.42
C ILE A 148 19.61 -7.90 0.68
N VAL A 149 19.78 -7.98 -0.64
CA VAL A 149 19.14 -9.00 -1.47
C VAL A 149 19.54 -10.39 -0.99
N LYS A 150 20.84 -10.65 -0.82
CA LYS A 150 21.34 -11.93 -0.31
C LYS A 150 20.78 -12.25 1.08
N ALA A 151 20.75 -11.27 2.00
CA ALA A 151 20.16 -11.48 3.31
C ALA A 151 18.65 -11.81 3.26
N HIS A 152 17.92 -11.28 2.28
CA HIS A 152 16.52 -11.64 2.03
C HIS A 152 16.38 -13.07 1.49
N GLU A 153 17.16 -13.45 0.49
CA GLU A 153 17.13 -14.79 -0.12
C GLU A 153 17.58 -15.89 0.86
N ASP A 154 18.60 -15.60 1.68
CA ASP A 154 19.12 -16.51 2.70
C ASP A 154 18.20 -16.57 3.95
N GLY A 155 17.11 -15.80 3.98
CA GLY A 155 16.14 -15.75 5.09
C GLY A 155 16.67 -15.09 6.38
N VAL A 156 17.78 -14.35 6.30
CA VAL A 156 18.34 -13.58 7.43
C VAL A 156 17.44 -12.41 7.79
N LEU A 157 16.82 -11.79 6.78
CA LEU A 157 15.79 -10.77 6.93
C LEU A 157 14.68 -11.02 5.91
N HIS A 158 13.55 -10.32 6.06
CA HIS A 158 12.51 -10.29 5.05
C HIS A 158 12.24 -8.84 4.62
N PHE A 159 12.53 -8.53 3.36
CA PHE A 159 12.19 -7.25 2.77
C PHE A 159 10.73 -7.31 2.31
N HIS A 160 9.85 -6.70 3.09
CA HIS A 160 8.41 -6.68 2.81
C HIS A 160 8.10 -5.90 1.52
N ASP A 161 7.05 -6.34 0.82
CA ASP A 161 6.43 -5.64 -0.30
C ASP A 161 7.41 -5.28 -1.44
N MET A 162 8.38 -6.17 -1.70
CA MET A 162 9.38 -6.02 -2.77
C MET A 162 8.75 -5.89 -4.16
N ASP A 163 7.56 -6.46 -4.34
CA ASP A 163 6.70 -6.35 -5.53
C ASP A 163 6.14 -4.95 -5.76
N TYR A 164 6.15 -4.06 -4.76
CA TYR A 164 5.71 -2.68 -4.91
C TYR A 164 6.85 -1.66 -4.82
N TYR A 165 8.07 -2.07 -4.45
CA TYR A 165 9.18 -1.16 -4.16
C TYR A 165 9.64 -0.28 -5.36
N LEU A 166 9.43 -0.73 -6.59
CA LEU A 166 9.70 0.07 -7.79
C LEU A 166 8.82 1.34 -7.85
N GLN A 167 7.64 1.28 -7.27
CA GLN A 167 6.65 2.37 -7.31
C GLN A 167 6.88 3.32 -6.13
N SER A 168 6.71 4.63 -6.36
CA SER A 168 6.80 5.65 -5.29
C SER A 168 5.52 5.70 -4.44
N ILE A 169 5.11 4.56 -3.92
CA ILE A 169 3.98 4.40 -3.00
C ILE A 169 4.49 3.94 -1.63
N PHE A 170 3.67 4.10 -0.59
CA PHE A 170 4.04 3.79 0.79
C PHE A 170 3.20 2.64 1.34
N ASN A 171 3.51 2.22 2.57
CA ASN A 171 2.86 1.08 3.23
C ASN A 171 1.44 1.43 3.70
N CYS A 172 1.32 1.92 4.93
CA CYS A 172 0.05 2.09 5.63
C CYS A 172 -0.10 3.52 6.15
N CYS A 173 -1.35 3.95 6.36
CA CYS A 173 -1.67 5.28 6.88
C CYS A 173 -2.91 5.31 7.76
N LEU A 174 -3.05 6.42 8.49
CA LEU A 174 -4.32 6.89 9.04
C LEU A 174 -4.89 7.92 8.07
N ILE A 175 -6.10 7.68 7.55
CA ILE A 175 -6.71 8.65 6.64
C ILE A 175 -7.24 9.81 7.48
N ASN A 176 -6.80 11.03 7.16
CA ASN A 176 -7.38 12.24 7.74
C ASN A 176 -8.74 12.55 7.09
N ILE A 177 -9.71 11.68 7.31
CA ILE A 177 -11.03 11.78 6.67
C ILE A 177 -11.78 13.03 7.14
N GLY A 178 -11.53 13.49 8.37
CA GLY A 178 -12.11 14.72 8.91
C GLY A 178 -11.75 15.93 8.04
N ASP A 179 -10.47 16.12 7.76
CA ASP A 179 -9.99 17.20 6.87
C ASP A 179 -10.59 17.10 5.47
N MET A 180 -10.54 15.91 4.87
CA MET A 180 -11.09 15.66 3.52
C MET A 180 -12.60 15.92 3.44
N PHE A 181 -13.31 15.70 4.54
CA PHE A 181 -14.73 15.97 4.68
C PHE A 181 -15.04 17.45 4.87
N GLU A 182 -14.24 18.19 5.63
CA GLU A 182 -14.47 19.61 5.92
C GLU A 182 -14.05 20.53 4.78
N HIS A 183 -12.91 20.25 4.16
CA HIS A 183 -12.33 21.10 3.11
C HIS A 183 -12.60 20.56 1.70
N GLY A 184 -13.19 19.37 1.59
CA GLY A 184 -13.35 18.65 0.35
C GLY A 184 -12.05 17.99 -0.10
N THR A 185 -12.11 17.20 -1.16
CA THR A 185 -10.96 16.48 -1.70
C THR A 185 -11.08 16.29 -3.20
N VAL A 186 -9.99 15.96 -3.88
CA VAL A 186 -9.99 15.68 -5.32
C VAL A 186 -9.75 14.20 -5.56
N MET A 187 -10.69 13.54 -6.23
CA MET A 187 -10.56 12.15 -6.67
C MET A 187 -10.71 12.10 -8.18
N ASN A 188 -9.76 11.47 -8.88
CA ASN A 188 -9.79 11.32 -10.35
C ASN A 188 -10.03 12.65 -11.10
N GLY A 189 -9.41 13.73 -10.62
CA GLY A 189 -9.55 15.07 -11.20
C GLY A 189 -10.91 15.74 -10.98
N LYS A 190 -11.75 15.20 -10.09
CA LYS A 190 -13.05 15.77 -9.70
C LYS A 190 -13.03 16.21 -8.25
N LEU A 191 -13.43 17.47 -8.01
CA LEU A 191 -13.60 18.00 -6.67
C LEU A 191 -14.85 17.37 -6.05
N ILE A 192 -14.68 16.83 -4.85
CA ILE A 192 -15.73 16.33 -3.99
C ILE A 192 -15.84 17.31 -2.84
N GLU A 193 -16.98 17.99 -2.78
CA GLU A 193 -17.31 18.94 -1.72
C GLU A 193 -17.67 18.22 -0.42
N SER A 194 -17.73 18.96 0.70
CA SER A 194 -18.23 18.43 1.97
C SER A 194 -19.58 17.73 1.79
N PRO A 195 -19.75 16.50 2.31
CA PRO A 195 -21.02 15.78 2.23
C PRO A 195 -22.20 16.59 2.78
N LYS A 196 -23.38 16.42 2.15
CA LYS A 196 -24.63 17.11 2.52
C LYS A 196 -25.70 16.18 3.12
N SER A 197 -25.33 14.94 3.40
CA SER A 197 -26.09 14.00 4.24
C SER A 197 -25.18 12.86 4.73
N PHE A 198 -25.63 12.12 5.75
CA PHE A 198 -24.97 10.92 6.26
C PHE A 198 -24.73 9.88 5.15
N GLN A 199 -25.73 9.56 4.33
CA GLN A 199 -25.55 8.58 3.25
C GLN A 199 -24.51 9.01 2.21
N VAL A 200 -24.45 10.32 1.89
CA VAL A 200 -23.40 10.87 1.02
C VAL A 200 -22.04 10.75 1.70
N ALA A 201 -21.93 11.05 2.99
CA ALA A 201 -20.68 10.90 3.74
C ALA A 201 -20.18 9.45 3.75
N CYS A 202 -21.07 8.48 3.97
CA CYS A 202 -20.74 7.06 3.88
C CYS A 202 -20.22 6.65 2.49
N THR A 203 -20.80 7.21 1.42
CA THR A 203 -20.38 6.94 0.04
C THR A 203 -19.03 7.59 -0.29
N VAL A 204 -18.80 8.83 0.18
CA VAL A 204 -17.52 9.51 -0.04
C VAL A 204 -16.42 8.81 0.76
N MET A 205 -16.69 8.38 1.99
CA MET A 205 -15.76 7.61 2.82
C MET A 205 -15.25 6.35 2.12
N THR A 206 -16.15 5.55 1.54
CA THR A 206 -15.77 4.33 0.83
C THR A 206 -14.99 4.62 -0.46
N GLN A 207 -15.31 5.71 -1.16
CA GLN A 207 -14.52 6.17 -2.31
C GLN A 207 -13.11 6.59 -1.90
N ILE A 208 -12.95 7.34 -0.81
CA ILE A 208 -11.64 7.70 -0.23
C ILE A 208 -10.85 6.42 0.09
N ILE A 209 -11.46 5.49 0.84
CA ILE A 209 -10.84 4.20 1.20
C ILE A 209 -10.35 3.46 -0.05
N SER A 210 -11.15 3.41 -1.11
CA SER A 210 -10.78 2.74 -2.36
C SER A 210 -9.64 3.44 -3.08
N ALA A 211 -9.63 4.78 -3.10
CA ALA A 211 -8.59 5.57 -3.76
C ALA A 211 -7.25 5.47 -3.03
N VAL A 212 -7.27 5.55 -1.70
CA VAL A 212 -6.08 5.42 -0.85
C VAL A 212 -5.51 4.01 -0.96
N ALA A 213 -6.34 2.96 -0.87
CA ALA A 213 -5.87 1.57 -1.03
C ALA A 213 -5.25 1.30 -2.41
N SER A 214 -5.63 2.06 -3.44
CA SER A 214 -5.07 1.94 -4.78
C SER A 214 -3.76 2.71 -4.96
N SER A 215 -3.36 3.51 -3.96
CA SER A 215 -2.19 4.39 -3.97
C SER A 215 -1.14 4.02 -2.90
N GLN A 216 -1.33 2.86 -2.25
CA GLN A 216 -0.44 2.31 -1.23
C GLN A 216 -0.50 0.77 -1.30
N TYR A 217 0.49 0.06 -0.75
CA TYR A 217 0.48 -1.42 -0.74
C TYR A 217 0.05 -2.03 0.60
N GLY A 218 -0.08 -1.23 1.65
CA GLY A 218 -0.48 -1.68 2.98
C GLY A 218 -1.93 -1.38 3.35
N GLY A 219 -2.26 -1.64 4.61
CA GLY A 219 -3.58 -1.35 5.16
C GLY A 219 -3.77 0.12 5.51
N GLN A 220 -5.03 0.56 5.59
CA GLN A 220 -5.39 1.92 6.03
C GLN A 220 -6.36 1.86 7.20
N SER A 221 -6.54 2.99 7.89
CA SER A 221 -7.50 3.08 8.98
C SER A 221 -8.26 4.39 8.97
N VAL A 222 -9.54 4.32 9.32
CA VAL A 222 -10.45 5.46 9.33
C VAL A 222 -11.19 5.52 10.65
N ASP A 223 -11.20 6.70 11.26
CA ASP A 223 -11.99 6.97 12.46
C ASP A 223 -13.43 7.30 12.06
N VAL A 224 -14.39 6.51 12.55
CA VAL A 224 -15.80 6.67 12.20
C VAL A 224 -16.44 7.89 12.87
N ARG A 225 -15.80 8.49 13.88
CA ARG A 225 -16.34 9.65 14.59
C ARG A 225 -16.61 10.85 13.68
N HIS A 226 -15.88 10.95 12.56
CA HIS A 226 -16.06 12.00 11.57
C HIS A 226 -17.37 11.89 10.79
N LEU A 227 -18.11 10.78 10.91
CA LEU A 227 -19.45 10.63 10.33
C LEU A 227 -20.55 11.25 11.21
N GLY A 228 -20.32 11.44 12.51
CA GLY A 228 -21.34 11.92 13.47
C GLY A 228 -21.93 13.28 13.09
N LYS A 229 -21.07 14.22 12.67
CA LYS A 229 -21.47 15.54 12.14
C LYS A 229 -22.52 15.43 11.03
N TYR A 230 -22.35 14.48 10.11
CA TYR A 230 -23.22 14.30 8.96
C TYR A 230 -24.54 13.62 9.32
N LEU A 231 -24.57 12.78 10.36
CA LEU A 231 -25.80 12.22 10.91
C LEU A 231 -26.64 13.29 11.60
N ARG A 232 -26.00 14.14 12.43
CA ARG A 232 -26.64 15.31 13.06
C ARG A 232 -27.21 16.27 12.02
N MET A 233 -26.43 16.60 11.00
CA MET A 233 -26.87 17.47 9.90
C MET A 233 -28.06 16.88 9.12
N THR A 234 -28.06 15.57 8.85
CA THR A 234 -29.22 14.91 8.22
C THR A 234 -30.46 15.03 9.12
N ARG A 235 -30.32 14.87 10.45
CA ARG A 235 -31.43 15.01 11.41
C ARG A 235 -32.02 16.41 11.35
N GLU A 236 -31.19 17.43 11.49
CA GLU A 236 -31.61 18.83 11.44
C GLU A 236 -32.27 19.18 10.11
N LYS A 237 -31.76 18.62 9.00
CA LYS A 237 -32.37 18.77 7.67
C LYS A 237 -33.79 18.22 7.62
N TYR A 238 -34.03 17.03 8.17
CA TYR A 238 -35.36 16.42 8.17
C TYR A 238 -36.32 17.09 9.17
N GLU A 239 -35.85 17.42 10.36
CA GLU A 239 -36.63 18.17 11.35
C GLU A 239 -37.11 19.51 10.76
N ARG A 240 -36.20 20.27 10.13
CA ARG A 240 -36.55 21.51 9.42
C ARG A 240 -37.54 21.26 8.28
N HIS A 241 -37.31 20.24 7.44
CA HIS A 241 -38.22 19.92 6.34
C HIS A 241 -39.65 19.63 6.82
N TYR A 242 -39.80 18.86 7.91
CA TYR A 242 -41.11 18.53 8.45
C TYR A 242 -41.76 19.71 9.19
N GLU A 243 -40.99 20.57 9.87
CA GLU A 243 -41.48 21.83 10.43
C GLU A 243 -42.01 22.75 9.34
N GLU A 244 -41.21 23.04 8.31
CA GLU A 244 -41.60 23.96 7.23
C GLU A 244 -42.85 23.51 6.47
N LYS A 245 -43.02 22.20 6.27
CA LYS A 245 -44.10 21.65 5.45
C LYS A 245 -45.36 21.29 6.25
N TYR A 246 -45.20 20.91 7.51
CA TYR A 246 -46.27 20.32 8.33
C TYR A 246 -46.41 20.96 9.72
N GLY A 247 -45.67 22.03 10.04
CA GLY A 247 -45.66 22.70 11.35
C GLY A 247 -47.05 23.01 11.90
N ASP A 248 -47.92 23.59 11.06
CA ASP A 248 -49.30 23.97 11.42
C ASP A 248 -50.30 22.81 11.32
N LYS A 249 -49.89 21.68 10.74
CA LYS A 249 -50.79 20.56 10.39
C LYS A 249 -50.61 19.35 11.28
N VAL A 250 -49.41 19.15 11.81
CA VAL A 250 -49.01 17.94 12.53
C VAL A 250 -48.31 18.35 13.83
N PRO A 251 -48.70 17.77 14.98
CA PRO A 251 -48.06 18.05 16.26
C PRO A 251 -46.55 17.81 16.22
N ALA A 252 -45.79 18.63 16.97
CA ALA A 252 -44.32 18.57 17.00
C ALA A 252 -43.78 17.17 17.37
N GLU A 253 -44.44 16.47 18.29
CA GLU A 253 -44.07 15.11 18.69
C GLU A 253 -44.13 14.11 17.52
N VAL A 254 -45.19 14.18 16.70
CA VAL A 254 -45.35 13.31 15.53
C VAL A 254 -44.34 13.66 14.44
N ARG A 255 -44.04 14.95 14.25
CA ARG A 255 -43.00 15.38 13.29
C ARG A 255 -41.61 14.93 13.72
N LYS A 256 -41.31 14.96 15.02
CA LYS A 256 -40.08 14.40 15.58
C LYS A 256 -39.99 12.89 15.33
N ALA A 257 -41.08 12.15 15.56
CA ALA A 257 -41.13 10.72 15.27
C ALA A 257 -40.87 10.40 13.79
N PHE A 258 -41.37 11.21 12.85
CA PHE A 258 -41.06 11.06 11.42
C PHE A 258 -39.58 11.31 11.11
N ALA A 259 -38.98 12.33 11.73
CA ALA A 259 -37.55 12.59 11.59
C ALA A 259 -36.71 11.44 12.17
N ASP A 260 -37.09 10.91 13.34
CA ASP A 260 -36.42 9.78 13.99
C ASP A 260 -36.47 8.51 13.13
N ASP A 261 -37.64 8.16 12.58
CA ASP A 261 -37.80 7.01 11.68
C ASP A 261 -36.94 7.17 10.41
N ARG A 262 -36.95 8.37 9.82
CA ARG A 262 -36.16 8.67 8.63
C ARG A 262 -34.65 8.60 8.90
N ILE A 263 -34.21 9.06 10.07
CA ILE A 263 -32.81 8.99 10.48
C ILE A 263 -32.37 7.55 10.73
N ALA A 264 -33.23 6.73 11.35
CA ALA A 264 -32.95 5.32 11.53
C ALA A 264 -32.78 4.60 10.18
N ASP A 265 -33.61 4.92 9.19
CA ASP A 265 -33.48 4.37 7.83
C ASP A 265 -32.19 4.82 7.12
N GLU A 266 -31.86 6.10 7.20
CA GLU A 266 -30.63 6.63 6.57
C GLU A 266 -29.37 6.08 7.25
N LEU A 267 -29.40 5.92 8.57
CA LEU A 267 -28.31 5.30 9.34
C LEU A 267 -28.05 3.86 8.88
N ARG A 268 -29.10 3.02 8.87
CA ARG A 268 -29.00 1.62 8.40
C ARG A 268 -28.47 1.55 6.98
N SER A 269 -29.02 2.37 6.08
CA SER A 269 -28.65 2.39 4.66
C SER A 269 -27.21 2.87 4.44
N GLY A 270 -26.77 3.89 5.18
CA GLY A 270 -25.42 4.43 5.10
C GLY A 270 -24.37 3.43 5.60
N VAL A 271 -24.59 2.80 6.75
CA VAL A 271 -23.68 1.77 7.29
C VAL A 271 -23.63 0.55 6.37
N GLN A 272 -24.79 0.15 5.82
CA GLN A 272 -24.86 -0.94 4.85
C GLN A 272 -24.09 -0.63 3.56
N THR A 273 -24.13 0.63 3.12
CA THR A 273 -23.32 1.10 1.98
C THR A 273 -21.83 0.91 2.27
N ILE A 274 -21.35 1.27 3.46
CA ILE A 274 -19.96 1.06 3.87
C ILE A 274 -19.61 -0.44 3.84
N GLN A 275 -20.45 -1.28 4.46
CA GLN A 275 -20.20 -2.72 4.53
C GLN A 275 -20.13 -3.35 3.13
N TYR A 276 -21.09 -3.06 2.25
CA TYR A 276 -21.07 -3.63 0.90
C TYR A 276 -19.93 -3.09 0.07
N GLN A 277 -19.74 -1.78 -0.01
CA GLN A 277 -18.72 -1.21 -0.90
C GLN A 277 -17.29 -1.62 -0.50
N ILE A 278 -16.97 -1.73 0.80
CA ILE A 278 -15.66 -2.25 1.21
C ILE A 278 -15.46 -3.71 0.78
N ASN A 279 -16.52 -4.52 0.72
CA ASN A 279 -16.41 -5.94 0.35
C ASN A 279 -16.60 -6.21 -1.15
N THR A 280 -17.13 -5.26 -1.93
CA THR A 280 -17.43 -5.45 -3.37
C THR A 280 -16.60 -4.57 -4.29
N LEU A 281 -16.04 -3.45 -3.83
CA LEU A 281 -15.10 -2.66 -4.61
C LEU A 281 -13.74 -3.35 -4.62
N MET A 282 -13.12 -3.36 -5.81
CA MET A 282 -11.77 -3.87 -5.99
C MET A 282 -10.78 -2.71 -6.15
N THR A 283 -9.63 -2.85 -5.52
CA THR A 283 -8.46 -1.97 -5.69
C THR A 283 -7.71 -2.34 -6.98
N THR A 284 -6.68 -1.56 -7.31
CA THR A 284 -5.82 -1.77 -8.48
C THR A 284 -5.19 -3.17 -8.53
N ASN A 285 -4.94 -3.78 -7.36
CA ASN A 285 -4.40 -5.14 -7.24
C ASN A 285 -5.47 -6.26 -7.30
N GLY A 286 -6.74 -5.92 -7.51
CA GLY A 286 -7.84 -6.88 -7.64
C GLY A 286 -8.37 -7.46 -6.33
N GLN A 287 -8.07 -6.82 -5.19
CA GLN A 287 -8.56 -7.23 -3.87
C GLN A 287 -9.57 -6.24 -3.31
N SER A 288 -10.34 -6.66 -2.30
CA SER A 288 -11.05 -5.69 -1.46
C SER A 288 -10.06 -4.83 -0.68
N PRO A 289 -10.33 -3.53 -0.49
CA PRO A 289 -9.43 -2.65 0.24
C PRO A 289 -9.20 -3.15 1.67
N PHE A 290 -7.94 -3.29 2.06
CA PHE A 290 -7.59 -3.55 3.45
C PHE A 290 -7.78 -2.28 4.27
N VAL A 291 -8.93 -2.21 4.94
CA VAL A 291 -9.30 -1.11 5.85
C VAL A 291 -9.69 -1.60 7.25
N THR A 292 -9.32 -0.79 8.24
CA THR A 292 -9.77 -0.88 9.62
C THR A 292 -10.66 0.32 9.96
N LEU A 293 -11.84 0.06 10.52
CA LEU A 293 -12.70 1.08 11.11
C LEU A 293 -12.40 1.19 12.60
N PHE A 294 -12.01 2.38 13.02
CA PHE A 294 -11.74 2.71 14.41
C PHE A 294 -13.02 3.24 15.05
N LEU A 295 -13.53 2.48 16.02
CA LEU A 295 -14.78 2.71 16.73
C LEU A 295 -14.46 3.33 18.09
N ASN A 296 -14.15 4.62 18.08
CA ASN A 296 -13.80 5.40 19.26
C ASN A 296 -14.96 6.33 19.65
N LEU A 297 -15.31 6.33 20.94
CA LEU A 297 -16.18 7.34 21.52
C LEU A 297 -15.31 8.30 22.31
N ASP A 298 -15.14 9.50 21.77
CA ASP A 298 -14.44 10.58 22.46
C ASP A 298 -15.46 11.37 23.29
N LYS A 299 -15.21 11.48 24.60
CA LYS A 299 -16.09 12.15 25.55
C LYS A 299 -16.25 13.65 25.25
N ASP A 300 -15.26 14.23 24.57
CA ASP A 300 -15.20 15.66 24.25
C ASP A 300 -15.74 15.94 22.84
N ASP A 301 -16.14 14.91 22.08
CA ASP A 301 -16.73 15.06 20.74
C ASP A 301 -18.21 15.51 20.84
N PRO A 302 -18.59 16.65 20.24
CA PRO A 302 -19.97 17.15 20.28
C PRO A 302 -20.98 16.23 19.59
N TYR A 303 -20.52 15.28 18.76
CA TYR A 303 -21.34 14.32 18.03
C TYR A 303 -21.30 12.90 18.65
N ILE A 304 -20.90 12.77 19.93
CA ILE A 304 -20.77 11.47 20.60
C ILE A 304 -22.05 10.62 20.55
N GLU A 305 -23.25 11.21 20.63
CA GLU A 305 -24.51 10.47 20.52
C GLU A 305 -24.70 9.88 19.13
N GLU A 306 -24.43 10.66 18.08
CA GLU A 306 -24.45 10.19 16.70
C GLU A 306 -23.41 9.09 16.48
N ASN A 307 -22.20 9.27 17.00
CA ASN A 307 -21.13 8.29 16.91
C ASN A 307 -21.50 6.98 17.61
N ALA A 308 -22.18 7.05 18.76
CA ALA A 308 -22.70 5.87 19.45
C ALA A 308 -23.74 5.12 18.61
N MET A 309 -24.66 5.82 17.95
CA MET A 309 -25.64 5.23 17.02
C MET A 309 -24.96 4.57 15.81
N ILE A 310 -23.94 5.22 15.25
CA ILE A 310 -23.17 4.69 14.11
C ILE A 310 -22.43 3.41 14.50
N ILE A 311 -21.75 3.41 15.65
CA ILE A 311 -21.06 2.23 16.18
C ILE A 311 -22.04 1.09 16.45
N GLU A 312 -23.20 1.39 17.06
CA GLU A 312 -24.26 0.40 17.28
C GLU A 312 -24.69 -0.28 15.99
N GLU A 313 -24.97 0.51 14.95
CA GLU A 313 -25.42 0.00 13.66
C GLU A 313 -24.32 -0.82 12.95
N ILE A 314 -23.05 -0.36 12.99
CA ILE A 314 -21.91 -1.12 12.46
C ILE A 314 -21.81 -2.50 13.13
N LEU A 315 -21.96 -2.56 14.46
CA LEU A 315 -21.89 -3.82 15.21
C LEU A 315 -23.09 -4.73 14.89
N ASN A 316 -24.30 -4.17 14.76
CA ASN A 316 -25.51 -4.93 14.41
C ASN A 316 -25.40 -5.56 13.01
N GLN A 317 -24.99 -4.80 12.00
CA GLN A 317 -24.81 -5.34 10.65
C GLN A 317 -23.65 -6.32 10.56
N ARG A 318 -22.57 -6.11 11.32
CA ARG A 318 -21.50 -7.10 11.44
C ARG A 318 -22.03 -8.41 12.01
N ILE A 319 -22.83 -8.37 13.08
CA ILE A 319 -23.48 -9.55 13.69
C ILE A 319 -24.35 -10.28 12.66
N GLU A 320 -25.13 -9.55 11.87
CA GLU A 320 -25.91 -10.11 10.76
C GLU A 320 -25.00 -10.82 9.75
N GLY A 321 -23.90 -10.17 9.35
CA GLY A 321 -22.93 -10.65 8.37
C GLY A 321 -23.27 -10.24 6.94
N ILE A 322 -22.55 -10.79 5.98
CA ILE A 322 -22.79 -10.56 4.55
C ILE A 322 -23.18 -11.88 3.88
N LYS A 323 -24.09 -11.86 2.92
CA LYS A 323 -24.43 -13.07 2.15
C LYS A 323 -23.35 -13.39 1.14
N ASN A 324 -22.92 -14.65 1.07
CA ASN A 324 -22.13 -15.16 -0.04
C ASN A 324 -23.00 -15.42 -1.29
N GLU A 325 -22.40 -15.89 -2.37
CA GLU A 325 -23.11 -16.20 -3.63
C GLU A 325 -24.25 -17.22 -3.46
N LYS A 326 -24.18 -18.08 -2.43
CA LYS A 326 -25.23 -19.06 -2.09
C LYS A 326 -26.34 -18.48 -1.20
N GLY A 327 -26.30 -17.18 -0.92
CA GLY A 327 -27.27 -16.50 -0.06
C GLY A 327 -27.07 -16.73 1.45
N VAL A 328 -25.97 -17.35 1.85
CA VAL A 328 -25.68 -17.70 3.26
C VAL A 328 -24.89 -16.58 3.93
N TYR A 329 -25.32 -16.17 5.13
CA TYR A 329 -24.62 -15.14 5.91
C TYR A 329 -23.26 -15.64 6.44
N VAL A 330 -22.18 -15.12 5.88
CA VAL A 330 -20.81 -15.38 6.26
C VAL A 330 -20.19 -14.21 7.03
N THR A 331 -19.08 -14.50 7.71
CA THR A 331 -18.30 -13.48 8.40
C THR A 331 -17.46 -12.72 7.36
N PRO A 332 -17.65 -11.40 7.20
CA PRO A 332 -16.83 -10.63 6.27
C PRO A 332 -15.40 -10.50 6.83
N ALA A 333 -14.39 -10.62 5.96
CA ALA A 333 -12.99 -10.41 6.35
C ALA A 333 -12.69 -8.93 6.64
N PHE A 334 -13.31 -8.02 5.87
CA PHE A 334 -13.15 -6.57 5.98
C PHE A 334 -14.50 -5.84 6.12
N PRO A 335 -14.51 -4.59 6.61
CA PRO A 335 -13.40 -3.94 7.33
C PRO A 335 -13.04 -4.69 8.63
N LYS A 336 -11.80 -4.54 9.11
CA LYS A 336 -11.50 -4.83 10.52
C LYS A 336 -12.23 -3.81 11.38
N LEU A 337 -12.63 -4.20 12.58
CA LEU A 337 -13.24 -3.27 13.54
C LEU A 337 -12.36 -3.22 14.78
N ILE A 338 -12.00 -2.03 15.23
CA ILE A 338 -11.29 -1.81 16.49
C ILE A 338 -12.20 -0.99 17.41
N TYR A 339 -12.65 -1.58 18.51
CA TYR A 339 -13.47 -0.95 19.52
C TYR A 339 -12.61 -0.42 20.67
N VAL A 340 -12.74 0.87 20.98
CA VAL A 340 -11.98 1.51 22.06
C VAL A 340 -12.74 1.42 23.37
N LEU A 341 -12.08 0.87 24.39
CA LEU A 341 -12.57 0.82 25.77
C LEU A 341 -12.03 1.99 26.57
N ASP A 342 -12.94 2.76 27.15
CA ASP A 342 -12.70 3.91 28.02
C ASP A 342 -13.69 3.95 29.19
N GLU A 343 -13.57 4.94 30.07
CA GLU A 343 -14.33 5.01 31.33
C GLU A 343 -15.86 4.96 31.14
N HIS A 344 -16.38 5.51 30.04
CA HIS A 344 -17.81 5.59 29.75
C HIS A 344 -18.40 4.36 29.03
N ASN A 345 -17.57 3.38 28.66
CA ASN A 345 -17.96 2.16 27.96
C ASN A 345 -17.14 0.91 28.38
N CYS A 346 -16.69 0.81 29.63
CA CYS A 346 -15.86 -0.30 30.12
C CYS A 346 -16.58 -1.33 31.01
N LEU A 347 -17.92 -1.43 30.92
CA LEU A 347 -18.76 -2.32 31.73
C LEU A 347 -18.71 -2.04 33.23
N ARG A 348 -18.52 -0.77 33.61
CA ARG A 348 -18.42 -0.30 35.00
C ARG A 348 -19.50 0.72 35.38
N GLY A 349 -20.62 0.74 34.67
CA GLY A 349 -21.71 1.70 34.86
C GLY A 349 -21.64 2.92 33.94
N GLY A 350 -20.84 2.85 32.88
CA GLY A 350 -20.72 3.92 31.90
C GLY A 350 -21.97 4.00 31.01
N LYS A 351 -22.29 5.22 30.53
CA LYS A 351 -23.47 5.48 29.67
C LYS A 351 -23.54 4.55 28.45
N TYR A 352 -22.39 4.21 27.87
CA TYR A 352 -22.28 3.45 26.63
C TYR A 352 -21.88 1.99 26.85
N ASP A 353 -21.97 1.46 28.07
CA ASP A 353 -21.68 0.05 28.39
C ASP A 353 -22.54 -0.94 27.59
N TYR A 354 -23.70 -0.50 27.10
CA TYR A 354 -24.54 -1.32 26.24
C TYR A 354 -23.88 -1.62 24.88
N LEU A 355 -23.10 -0.68 24.33
CA LEU A 355 -22.32 -0.89 23.12
C LEU A 355 -21.20 -1.90 23.36
N THR A 356 -20.59 -1.89 24.54
CA THR A 356 -19.56 -2.87 24.89
C THR A 356 -20.13 -4.27 24.99
N ARG A 357 -21.34 -4.43 25.55
CA ARG A 357 -22.07 -5.70 25.51
C ARG A 357 -22.37 -6.15 24.07
N LEU A 358 -22.74 -5.21 23.20
CA LEU A 358 -22.98 -5.49 21.79
C LEU A 358 -21.68 -5.87 21.04
N ALA A 359 -20.57 -5.19 21.31
CA ALA A 359 -19.25 -5.49 20.77
C ALA A 359 -18.78 -6.89 21.18
N VAL A 360 -18.97 -7.27 22.45
CA VAL A 360 -18.67 -8.63 22.93
C VAL A 360 -19.50 -9.67 22.17
N LYS A 361 -20.81 -9.44 22.01
CA LYS A 361 -21.68 -10.32 21.20
C LYS A 361 -21.22 -10.40 19.73
N CYS A 362 -20.78 -9.28 19.17
CA CYS A 362 -20.26 -9.19 17.81
C CYS A 362 -19.01 -10.05 17.64
N SER A 363 -18.01 -9.85 18.49
CA SER A 363 -16.75 -10.61 18.47
C SER A 363 -16.96 -12.11 18.68
N ALA A 364 -17.88 -12.51 19.57
CA ALA A 364 -18.24 -13.90 19.78
C ALA A 364 -18.86 -14.58 18.54
N LYS A 365 -19.58 -13.82 17.69
CA LYS A 365 -20.24 -14.36 16.49
C LYS A 365 -19.39 -14.23 15.22
N ARG A 366 -18.53 -13.21 15.15
CA ARG A 366 -17.91 -12.72 13.90
C ARG A 366 -16.43 -12.32 14.05
N MET A 367 -15.77 -12.75 15.14
CA MET A 367 -14.39 -12.41 15.55
C MET A 367 -14.18 -10.94 15.92
N TYR A 368 -14.49 -10.00 15.04
CA TYR A 368 -14.38 -8.56 15.29
C TYR A 368 -15.57 -8.02 16.10
N PRO A 369 -15.40 -6.92 16.87
CA PRO A 369 -14.21 -6.07 16.93
C PRO A 369 -13.06 -6.59 17.79
N ASP A 370 -11.84 -6.18 17.44
CA ASP A 370 -10.69 -6.18 18.35
C ASP A 370 -10.82 -5.02 19.34
N TYR A 371 -10.09 -5.06 20.46
CA TYR A 371 -10.22 -4.08 21.54
C TYR A 371 -8.92 -3.33 21.81
N ILE A 372 -9.01 -2.00 21.95
CA ILE A 372 -7.91 -1.13 22.41
C ILE A 372 -8.32 -0.44 23.71
N SER A 373 -7.39 -0.32 24.66
CA SER A 373 -7.61 0.45 25.88
C SER A 373 -7.21 1.91 25.68
N ALA A 374 -8.18 2.83 25.77
CA ALA A 374 -7.93 4.27 25.72
C ALA A 374 -6.92 4.69 26.81
N LYS A 375 -7.08 4.15 28.02
CA LYS A 375 -6.14 4.35 29.13
C LYS A 375 -4.68 4.04 28.73
N LYS A 376 -4.43 2.86 28.15
CA LYS A 376 -3.07 2.47 27.72
C LYS A 376 -2.57 3.29 26.53
N MET A 377 -3.46 3.71 25.64
CA MET A 377 -3.09 4.63 24.56
C MET A 377 -2.62 5.97 25.13
N ARG A 378 -3.38 6.58 26.05
CA ARG A 378 -2.99 7.84 26.70
C ARG A 378 -1.68 7.73 27.47
N GLU A 379 -1.46 6.62 28.18
CA GLU A 379 -0.22 6.34 28.91
C GLU A 379 1.00 6.23 27.96
N ASN A 380 0.84 5.59 26.80
CA ASN A 380 1.93 5.30 25.88
C ASN A 380 2.19 6.40 24.84
N TYR A 381 1.20 7.25 24.54
CA TYR A 381 1.22 8.17 23.40
C TYR A 381 0.87 9.62 23.79
N GLU A 382 1.44 10.12 24.88
CA GLU A 382 1.31 11.53 25.31
C GLU A 382 -0.14 12.02 25.45
N GLY A 383 -1.04 11.16 25.93
CA GLY A 383 -2.46 11.49 26.10
C GLY A 383 -3.33 11.26 24.85
N ASN A 384 -2.76 10.83 23.73
CA ASN A 384 -3.50 10.62 22.49
C ASN A 384 -4.18 9.24 22.42
N VAL A 385 -5.32 9.17 21.75
CA VAL A 385 -6.06 7.94 21.43
C VAL A 385 -6.35 7.93 19.94
N PHE A 386 -5.69 7.05 19.21
CA PHE A 386 -5.80 6.93 17.74
C PHE A 386 -5.70 5.47 17.30
N SER A 387 -6.11 5.19 16.07
CA SER A 387 -6.05 3.84 15.50
C SER A 387 -4.61 3.44 15.17
N CYS A 388 -4.30 2.14 15.16
CA CYS A 388 -3.17 1.67 14.38
C CYS A 388 -3.44 1.85 12.88
N MET A 389 -2.38 1.94 12.07
CA MET A 389 -2.45 1.87 10.62
C MET A 389 -2.59 0.42 10.15
N GLY A 390 -3.66 0.14 9.43
CA GLY A 390 -3.96 -1.19 8.89
C GLY A 390 -4.14 -2.24 9.99
N CYS A 391 -3.21 -3.20 10.09
CA CYS A 391 -3.28 -4.29 11.05
C CYS A 391 -3.02 -3.84 12.50
N ARG A 392 -1.85 -3.22 12.74
CA ARG A 392 -1.30 -2.95 14.08
C ARG A 392 -0.04 -2.06 14.08
N SER A 393 0.21 -1.30 13.01
CA SER A 393 1.35 -0.37 12.97
C SER A 393 0.97 0.92 13.68
N PHE A 394 1.51 1.18 14.86
CA PHE A 394 1.22 2.40 15.62
C PHE A 394 2.25 3.48 15.32
N LEU A 395 1.76 4.70 15.09
CA LEU A 395 2.59 5.89 14.99
C LEU A 395 3.19 6.24 16.35
N THR A 396 4.29 6.98 16.33
CA THR A 396 4.80 7.68 17.52
C THR A 396 4.17 9.08 17.57
N PRO A 397 3.98 9.68 18.75
CA PRO A 397 3.50 11.04 18.84
C PRO A 397 4.43 11.98 18.10
N TRP A 398 3.86 12.81 17.25
CA TRP A 398 4.56 13.85 16.49
C TRP A 398 3.77 15.13 16.64
N LYS A 399 4.46 16.28 16.59
CA LYS A 399 3.82 17.60 16.62
C LYS A 399 4.27 18.40 15.42
N ASP A 400 3.33 19.11 14.82
CA ASP A 400 3.60 20.07 13.76
C ASP A 400 4.34 21.32 14.29
N GLU A 401 4.65 22.24 13.39
CA GLU A 401 5.30 23.52 13.71
C GLU A 401 4.51 24.41 14.67
N ASN A 402 3.20 24.17 14.82
CA ASN A 402 2.30 24.88 15.71
C ASN A 402 2.07 24.15 17.05
N GLY A 403 2.68 22.97 17.24
CA GLY A 403 2.54 22.15 18.44
C GLY A 403 1.29 21.25 18.47
N ASN A 404 0.57 21.12 17.36
CA ASN A 404 -0.58 20.23 17.24
C ASN A 404 -0.12 18.80 16.91
N TYR A 405 -0.81 17.79 17.45
CA TYR A 405 -0.55 16.38 17.18
C TYR A 405 -1.04 15.91 15.81
#